data_AF-A0A2J6N098-F1
#
_entry.id   AF-A0A2J6N098-F1
#
_cell.length_a   1.000
_cell.length_b   1.000
_cell.length_c   1.000
_cell.angle_alpha   90.00
_cell.angle_beta   90.00
_cell.angle_gamma   90.00
#
_symmetry.space_group_name_H-M   'P 1'
#
loop_
_entity.id
_entity.type
_entity.pdbx_description
1 polymer ?
#
loop_
_entity_poly.entity_id
_entity_poly.type
_entity_poly.pdbx_seq_one_letter_code
_entity_poly.pdbx_strand_id
1 'polypeptide(L)'
;MSSQDLNEIDKTKLPLFYRLILKVPGVDFLVSSSSGIFWAIIVPIFLILEFFLNFMLLILFPFPINIFLASIIPVAILLVCVRISLERFINWWNLNVGNNFKWDVEQSMQEYLTLLKKKEGKDG
;
A
#
# COMPACT_ATOMS: atom_id res chain seq x y z
N MET A 1 -3.82 -24.89 -20.38
CA MET A 1 -3.42 -23.47 -20.50
C MET A 1 -2.35 -23.24 -19.44
N SER A 2 -1.11 -22.92 -19.82
CA SER A 2 0.09 -23.07 -18.96
C SER A 2 0.08 -22.10 -17.77
N SER A 3 0.03 -22.64 -16.56
CA SER A 3 -0.07 -21.94 -15.27
C SER A 3 1.27 -21.37 -14.76
N GLN A 4 2.21 -21.01 -15.64
CA GLN A 4 3.60 -20.69 -15.26
C GLN A 4 3.97 -19.20 -15.20
N ASP A 5 3.03 -18.28 -15.40
CA ASP A 5 3.37 -16.83 -15.51
C ASP A 5 2.68 -15.91 -14.49
N LEU A 6 2.38 -16.39 -13.29
CA LEU A 6 2.22 -15.49 -12.13
C LEU A 6 3.61 -15.10 -11.62
N ASN A 7 4.39 -14.46 -12.51
CA ASN A 7 5.75 -14.01 -12.25
C ASN A 7 5.73 -12.96 -11.13
N GLU A 8 6.68 -13.05 -10.20
CA GLU A 8 6.96 -12.02 -9.20
C GLU A 8 6.89 -10.63 -9.85
N ILE A 9 6.33 -9.66 -9.13
CA ILE A 9 6.29 -8.28 -9.59
C ILE A 9 7.72 -7.78 -9.76
N ASP A 10 8.14 -7.71 -11.02
CA ASP A 10 9.40 -7.13 -11.43
C ASP A 10 9.31 -5.59 -11.31
N LYS A 11 10.07 -5.03 -10.37
CA LYS A 11 10.16 -3.58 -10.13
C LYS A 11 10.55 -2.80 -11.40
N THR A 12 11.24 -3.45 -12.35
CA THR A 12 11.66 -2.87 -13.63
C THR A 12 10.61 -2.95 -14.73
N LYS A 13 9.44 -3.53 -14.48
CA LYS A 13 8.26 -3.52 -15.38
C LYS A 13 7.13 -2.63 -14.88
N LEU A 14 7.26 -2.04 -13.69
CA LEU A 14 6.27 -1.12 -13.13
C LEU A 14 6.11 0.16 -13.99
N PRO A 15 4.92 0.79 -14.02
CA PRO A 15 4.70 2.07 -14.66
C PRO A 15 5.63 3.16 -14.10
N LEU A 16 5.97 4.16 -14.91
CA LEU A 16 7.00 5.18 -14.60
C LEU A 16 6.78 5.89 -13.26
N PHE A 17 5.54 6.24 -12.93
CA PHE A 17 5.20 6.90 -11.67
C PHE A 17 5.56 6.06 -10.45
N TYR A 18 5.30 4.74 -10.49
CA TYR A 18 5.65 3.83 -9.41
C TYR A 18 7.16 3.66 -9.25
N ARG A 19 7.91 3.62 -10.36
CA ARG A 19 9.38 3.61 -10.30
C ARG A 19 9.94 4.89 -9.70
N LEU A 20 9.32 6.04 -10.01
CA LEU A 20 9.75 7.32 -9.47
C LEU A 20 9.57 7.37 -7.95
N ILE A 21 8.41 6.91 -7.47
CA ILE A 21 8.09 6.83 -6.03
C ILE A 21 9.05 5.87 -5.32
N LEU A 22 9.36 4.72 -5.92
CA LEU A 22 10.30 3.73 -5.36
C LEU A 22 11.76 4.20 -5.34
N LYS A 23 12.12 5.16 -6.19
CA LYS A 23 13.51 5.63 -6.32
C LYS A 23 13.88 6.70 -5.29
N VAL A 24 12.92 7.22 -4.52
CA VAL A 24 13.16 8.24 -3.49
C VAL A 24 14.04 7.66 -2.39
N PRO A 25 15.32 8.07 -2.23
CA PRO A 25 16.21 7.50 -1.22
C PRO A 25 15.82 7.98 0.19
N GLY A 26 16.10 7.17 1.22
CA GLY A 26 16.06 7.63 2.62
C GLY A 26 14.88 7.17 3.49
N VAL A 27 13.98 6.32 3.01
CA VAL A 27 12.90 5.74 3.87
C VAL A 27 13.09 4.26 4.21
N ASP A 28 14.28 3.71 3.94
CA ASP A 28 14.59 2.30 4.22
C ASP A 28 14.54 1.98 5.73
N PHE A 29 14.77 2.98 6.60
CA PHE A 29 14.62 2.85 8.05
C PHE A 29 13.14 2.76 8.49
N LEU A 30 12.24 3.40 7.74
CA LEU A 30 10.79 3.36 8.01
C LEU A 30 10.17 2.06 7.51
N VAL A 31 10.70 1.52 6.40
CA VAL A 31 10.29 0.24 5.83
C VAL A 31 10.72 -0.93 6.70
N SER A 32 11.91 -0.86 7.31
CA SER A 32 12.45 -1.91 8.19
C SER A 32 11.84 -1.91 9.59
N SER A 33 11.22 -0.79 10.01
CA SER A 33 10.43 -0.73 11.24
C SER A 33 9.18 -1.59 11.08
N SER A 34 8.88 -2.45 12.07
CA SER A 34 7.79 -3.43 11.96
C SER A 34 6.50 -2.75 11.51
N SER A 35 5.88 -3.27 10.44
CA SER A 35 4.83 -2.56 9.70
C SER A 35 3.65 -2.12 10.59
N GLY A 36 3.38 -2.83 11.69
CA GLY A 36 2.38 -2.42 12.68
C GLY A 36 2.76 -1.17 13.47
N ILE A 37 4.01 -1.05 13.92
CA ILE A 37 4.50 0.09 14.70
C ILE A 37 4.54 1.35 13.84
N PHE A 38 4.94 1.23 12.57
CA PHE A 38 4.94 2.37 11.65
C PHE A 38 3.54 3.00 11.54
N TRP A 39 2.51 2.19 11.27
CA TRP A 39 1.15 2.71 11.11
C TRP A 39 0.46 3.07 12.42
N ALA A 40 0.73 2.36 13.52
CA ALA A 40 0.05 2.57 14.79
C ALA A 40 0.66 3.70 15.64
N ILE A 41 1.96 3.97 15.48
CA ILE A 41 2.69 4.91 16.35
C ILE A 41 3.33 6.01 15.52
N ILE A 42 4.12 5.66 14.50
CA ILE A 42 4.89 6.67 13.76
C ILE A 42 3.95 7.60 12.97
N VAL A 43 3.00 7.06 12.22
CA VAL A 43 2.06 7.85 11.41
C VAL A 43 1.22 8.82 12.26
N PRO A 44 0.55 8.38 13.36
CA PRO A 44 -0.22 9.31 14.20
C PRO A 44 0.63 10.41 14.83
N ILE A 45 1.83 10.09 15.32
CA ILE A 45 2.75 11.09 15.88
C ILE A 45 3.14 12.11 14.81
N PHE A 46 3.48 11.65 13.61
CA PHE A 46 3.82 12.53 12.50
C PHE A 46 2.65 13.43 12.10
N LEU A 47 1.42 12.93 12.03
CA LEU A 47 0.23 13.73 11.72
C LEU A 47 -0.03 14.81 12.77
N ILE A 48 0.12 14.48 14.05
CA ILE A 48 -0.03 15.46 15.13
C ILE A 48 1.06 16.54 15.00
N LEU A 49 2.31 16.15 14.80
CA LEU A 49 3.42 17.08 14.65
C LEU A 49 3.25 17.98 13.43
N GLU A 50 2.83 17.41 12.31
CA GLU A 50 2.52 18.12 11.07
C GLU A 50 1.40 19.14 11.29
N PHE A 51 0.32 18.75 11.99
CA PHE A 51 -0.78 19.65 12.31
C PHE A 51 -0.28 20.87 13.11
N PHE A 52 0.51 20.64 14.16
CA PHE A 52 1.09 21.75 14.94
C PHE A 52 2.04 22.62 14.12
N LEU A 53 2.85 22.01 13.24
CA LEU A 53 3.78 22.75 12.39
C LEU A 53 3.04 23.60 11.34
N ASN A 54 2.01 23.05 10.70
CA ASN A 54 1.14 23.79 9.78
C ASN A 54 0.42 24.94 10.48
N PHE A 55 -0.09 24.71 11.69
CA PHE A 55 -0.70 25.75 12.50
C PHE A 55 0.28 26.88 12.81
N MET A 56 1.52 26.56 13.18
CA MET A 56 2.58 27.55 13.40
C MET A 56 2.94 28.29 12.12
N LEU A 57 3.09 27.60 10.98
CA LEU A 57 3.40 28.22 9.69
C LEU A 57 2.30 29.18 9.23
N LEU A 58 1.03 28.84 9.46
CA LEU A 58 -0.12 29.68 9.15
C LEU A 58 -0.13 30.98 9.97
N ILE A 59 0.32 30.93 11.22
CA ILE A 59 0.39 32.10 12.11
C ILE A 59 1.63 32.95 11.86
N LEU A 60 2.80 32.33 11.67
CA LEU A 60 4.07 33.06 11.54
C LEU A 60 4.25 33.73 10.17
N PHE A 61 3.70 33.16 9.11
CA PHE A 61 3.92 33.67 7.76
C PHE A 61 2.69 34.41 7.22
N PRO A 62 2.89 35.54 6.52
CA PRO A 62 1.79 36.25 5.89
C PRO A 62 1.25 35.45 4.68
N PHE A 63 -0.04 35.66 4.41
CA PHE A 63 -0.67 35.16 3.20
C PHE A 63 -0.04 35.79 1.95
N PRO A 64 0.18 35.02 0.86
CA PRO A 64 -0.21 33.61 0.63
C PRO A 64 0.91 32.59 0.90
N ILE A 65 2.10 33.06 1.30
CA ILE A 65 3.31 32.23 1.43
C ILE A 65 3.07 31.10 2.44
N ASN A 66 2.35 31.38 3.52
CA ASN A 66 1.98 30.39 4.52
C ASN A 66 1.22 29.17 3.96
N ILE A 67 0.36 29.34 2.96
CA ILE A 67 -0.38 28.24 2.32
C ILE A 67 0.56 27.35 1.52
N PHE A 68 1.47 27.94 0.75
CA PHE A 68 2.44 27.16 -0.02
C PHE A 68 3.34 26.35 0.92
N LEU A 69 3.87 26.97 1.97
CA LEU A 69 4.69 26.27 2.97
C LEU A 69 3.92 25.18 3.72
N ALA A 70 2.70 25.47 4.15
CA ALA A 70 1.85 24.49 4.82
C ALA A 70 1.41 23.33 3.91
N SER A 71 1.48 23.48 2.58
CA SER A 71 1.13 22.41 1.64
C SER A 71 2.30 21.49 1.28
N ILE A 72 3.54 21.99 1.30
CA ILE A 72 4.72 21.22 0.90
C ILE A 72 4.97 20.06 1.87
N ILE A 73 4.76 20.31 3.17
CA ILE A 73 5.03 19.35 4.24
C ILE A 73 4.11 18.12 4.15
N PRO A 74 2.76 18.26 4.10
CA PRO A 74 1.86 17.11 3.91
C PRO A 74 2.15 16.35 2.63
N VAL A 75 2.47 17.05 1.53
CA VAL A 75 2.77 16.40 0.25
C VAL A 75 4.03 15.53 0.35
N ALA A 76 5.08 16.00 1.02
CA ALA A 76 6.28 15.22 1.25
C ALA A 76 6.01 13.96 2.11
N ILE A 77 5.22 14.10 3.18
CA ILE A 77 4.83 12.98 4.05
C ILE A 77 3.98 11.97 3.27
N LEU A 78 3.04 12.44 2.45
CA LEU A 78 2.18 11.59 1.63
C LEU A 78 3.01 10.77 0.64
N LEU A 79 4.01 11.36 -0.02
CA LEU A 79 4.91 10.64 -0.92
C LEU A 79 5.66 9.50 -0.20
N VAL A 80 6.13 9.75 1.03
CA VAL A 80 6.78 8.73 1.86
C VAL A 80 5.81 7.60 2.21
N CYS A 81 4.60 7.92 2.67
CA CYS A 81 3.57 6.94 2.99
C CYS A 81 3.19 6.08 1.77
N VAL A 82 3.07 6.69 0.59
CA VAL A 82 2.78 5.98 -0.66
C VAL A 82 3.93 5.05 -1.05
N ARG A 83 5.20 5.48 -0.93
CA ARG A 83 6.36 4.59 -1.17
C ARG A 83 6.32 3.35 -0.28
N ILE A 84 6.15 3.55 1.04
CA ILE A 84 6.14 2.45 2.02
C ILE A 84 4.97 1.49 1.74
N SER A 85 3.80 2.03 1.40
CA SER A 85 2.62 1.24 1.03
C SER A 85 2.87 0.41 -0.22
N LEU A 86 3.53 0.99 -1.22
CA LEU A 86 3.83 0.32 -2.47
C LEU A 86 4.86 -0.81 -2.30
N GLU A 87 5.94 -0.58 -1.56
CA GLU A 87 6.92 -1.63 -1.27
C GLU A 87 6.29 -2.79 -0.51
N ARG A 88 5.44 -2.49 0.47
CA ARG A 88 4.70 -3.51 1.21
C ARG A 88 3.75 -4.27 0.31
N PHE A 89 3.02 -3.59 -0.57
CA PHE A 89 2.11 -4.23 -1.51
C PHE A 89 2.85 -5.17 -2.44
N ILE A 90 3.97 -4.74 -3.03
CA ILE A 90 4.81 -5.58 -3.89
C ILE A 90 5.33 -6.79 -3.12
N ASN A 91 5.83 -6.60 -1.90
CA ASN A 91 6.36 -7.70 -1.09
C ASN A 91 5.26 -8.69 -0.68
N TRP A 92 4.10 -8.19 -0.25
CA TRP A 92 2.92 -9.01 0.07
C TRP A 92 2.42 -9.77 -1.15
N TRP A 93 2.39 -9.12 -2.31
CA TRP A 93 1.95 -9.74 -3.56
C TRP A 93 2.91 -10.84 -4.00
N ASN A 94 4.23 -10.60 -3.96
CA ASN A 94 5.21 -11.62 -4.31
C ASN A 94 5.15 -12.81 -3.34
N LEU A 95 4.99 -12.56 -2.04
CA LEU A 95 4.90 -13.62 -1.04
C LEU A 95 3.62 -14.46 -1.18
N ASN A 96 2.47 -13.82 -1.40
CA ASN A 96 1.19 -14.54 -1.47
C ASN A 96 0.91 -15.08 -2.86
N VAL A 97 0.94 -14.22 -3.87
CA VAL A 97 0.55 -14.57 -5.25
C VAL A 97 1.70 -15.24 -6.00
N GLY A 98 2.93 -14.76 -5.82
CA GLY A 98 4.10 -15.28 -6.54
C GLY A 98 4.57 -16.66 -6.07
N ASN A 99 4.30 -17.04 -4.81
CA ASN A 99 4.90 -18.24 -4.23
C ASN A 99 3.95 -19.41 -3.99
N ASN A 100 2.63 -19.22 -3.78
CA ASN A 100 1.74 -20.35 -3.48
C ASN A 100 0.23 -20.14 -3.72
N PHE A 101 -0.23 -18.99 -4.19
CA PHE A 101 -1.66 -18.82 -4.51
C PHE A 101 -1.98 -19.45 -5.87
N LYS A 102 -2.13 -20.77 -5.91
CA LYS A 102 -2.94 -21.41 -6.95
C LYS A 102 -4.38 -20.96 -6.69
N TRP A 103 -4.76 -19.86 -7.32
CA TRP A 103 -6.15 -19.48 -7.46
C TRP A 103 -6.77 -20.49 -8.42
N ASP A 104 -7.05 -21.68 -7.90
CA ASP A 104 -7.76 -22.70 -8.65
C ASP A 104 -9.24 -22.29 -8.62
N VAL A 105 -9.52 -21.25 -9.41
CA VAL A 105 -10.86 -20.69 -9.60
C VAL A 105 -11.80 -21.80 -10.05
N GLU A 106 -11.27 -22.76 -10.81
CA GLU A 106 -11.96 -24.00 -11.18
C GLU A 106 -12.37 -24.81 -9.95
N GLN A 107 -11.45 -25.07 -9.00
CA GLN A 107 -11.77 -25.79 -7.76
C GLN A 107 -12.75 -25.02 -6.88
N SER A 108 -12.56 -23.70 -6.71
CA SER A 108 -13.46 -22.86 -5.92
C SER A 108 -14.87 -22.80 -6.54
N MET A 109 -14.96 -22.77 -7.87
CA MET A 109 -16.22 -22.80 -8.60
C MET A 109 -16.88 -24.18 -8.52
N GLN A 110 -16.11 -25.26 -8.59
CA GLN A 110 -16.61 -26.62 -8.40
C GLN A 110 -17.13 -26.84 -6.97
N GLU A 111 -16.42 -26.36 -5.95
CA GLU A 111 -16.91 -26.43 -4.56
C GLU A 111 -18.20 -25.63 -4.40
N TYR A 112 -18.30 -24.45 -5.00
CA TYR A 112 -19.52 -23.64 -4.96
C TYR A 112 -20.71 -24.32 -5.65
N LEU A 113 -20.50 -24.90 -6.84
CA LEU A 113 -21.52 -25.66 -7.56
C LEU A 113 -21.94 -26.92 -6.79
N THR A 114 -21.00 -27.57 -6.09
CA THR A 114 -21.29 -28.75 -5.28
C THR A 114 -22.13 -28.39 -4.05
N LEU A 115 -21.84 -27.25 -3.42
CA LEU A 115 -22.64 -26.73 -2.30
C LEU A 115 -24.05 -26.32 -2.75
N LEU A 116 -24.20 -25.72 -3.93
CA LEU A 116 -25.50 -25.38 -4.52
C LEU A 116 -26.34 -26.65 -4.78
N LYS A 117 -25.76 -27.65 -5.45
CA LYS A 117 -26.45 -28.94 -5.69
C LYS A 117 -26.83 -29.68 -4.42
N LYS A 118 -25.98 -29.63 -3.38
CA LYS A 118 -26.26 -30.23 -2.07
C LYS A 118 -27.41 -29.53 -1.34
N LYS A 119 -27.64 -28.24 -1.62
CA LYS A 119 -28.75 -27.47 -1.05
C LYS A 119 -30.06 -27.76 -1.78
N GLU A 120 -30.05 -27.83 -3.10
CA GLU A 120 -31.22 -28.22 -3.90
C GLU A 120 -31.69 -29.66 -3.64
N GLY A 121 -30.77 -30.61 -3.42
CA GLY A 121 -31.12 -32.01 -3.14
C GLY A 121 -31.61 -32.30 -1.71
N LYS A 122 -31.67 -31.29 -0.83
CA LYS A 122 -32.14 -31.43 0.56
C LYS A 122 -33.53 -30.86 0.81
N ASP A 123 -34.06 -30.08 -0.15
CA ASP A 123 -35.39 -29.46 -0.09
C ASP A 123 -36.40 -30.12 -1.06
N GLY A 124 -36.14 -31.37 -1.47
CA GLY A 124 -37.03 -32.20 -2.30
C GLY A 124 -37.48 -33.47 -1.60
#